data_AF-A0A9D8GCE8-F1
#
_entry.id   AF-A0A9D8GCE8-F1
#
_cell.length_a   1.000
_cell.length_b   1.000
_cell.length_c   1.000
_cell.angle_alpha   90.00
_cell.angle_beta   90.00
_cell.angle_gamma   90.00
#
_symmetry.space_group_name_H-M   'P 1'
#
loop_
_entity.id
_entity.type
_entity.pdbx_description
1 polymer ?
#
loop_
_entity_poly.entity_id
_entity_poly.type
_entity_poly.pdbx_seq_one_letter_code
_entity_poly.pdbx_strand_id
1 'polypeptide(L)'
;MRLLQYLGTISLAAVLCACSGGGGERQSNAVYAGLSSQPESCSLADQQAWLLAWMKDWYFWYQDIPSSPGAVDPQIEPIAAMRAHFTTLLFKGTQVRPADRWSFVEASDRYQQYYEEGINIGFGLSVAGQPDDPLPLRVRWVEPMSAAGLAGIKRGDIVVSIQGKPAKYW
;
A
#
# COMPACT_ATOMS: atom_id res chain seq x y z
N MET A 1 8.82 -62.62 -19.49
CA MET A 1 7.40 -62.21 -19.55
C MET A 1 6.98 -61.64 -18.20
N ARG A 2 6.14 -60.59 -18.23
CA ARG A 2 5.61 -59.74 -17.14
C ARG A 2 6.51 -58.55 -16.81
N LEU A 3 6.44 -57.47 -17.60
CA LEU A 3 5.43 -56.37 -17.63
C LEU A 3 5.34 -55.55 -16.34
N LEU A 4 5.68 -54.26 -16.50
CA LEU A 4 5.12 -53.04 -15.94
C LEU A 4 4.82 -52.96 -14.44
N GLN A 5 5.31 -51.89 -13.81
CA GLN A 5 4.43 -50.84 -13.28
C GLN A 5 5.23 -49.59 -12.89
N TYR A 6 5.11 -48.56 -13.74
CA TYR A 6 5.41 -47.17 -13.42
C TYR A 6 4.36 -46.68 -12.41
N LEU A 7 4.78 -46.24 -11.23
CA LEU A 7 3.94 -45.46 -10.33
C LEU A 7 4.50 -44.04 -10.30
N GLY A 8 3.84 -43.18 -11.08
CA GLY A 8 4.12 -41.76 -11.16
C GLY A 8 3.81 -41.09 -9.84
N THR A 9 4.81 -40.39 -9.31
CA THR A 9 4.64 -39.44 -8.21
C THR A 9 3.99 -38.19 -8.77
N ILE A 10 2.68 -38.07 -8.58
CA ILE A 10 1.94 -36.82 -8.79
C ILE A 10 2.34 -35.88 -7.64
N SER A 11 3.25 -34.95 -7.92
CA SER A 11 3.51 -33.81 -7.05
C SER A 11 2.28 -32.90 -7.07
N LEU A 12 1.52 -32.94 -5.98
CA LEU A 12 0.40 -32.05 -5.73
C LEU A 12 0.93 -30.62 -5.51
N ALA A 13 0.82 -29.77 -6.53
CA ALA A 13 1.09 -28.35 -6.41
C ALA A 13 -0.06 -27.70 -5.61
N ALA A 14 0.16 -27.49 -4.32
CA ALA A 14 -0.73 -26.69 -3.49
C ALA A 14 -0.62 -25.21 -3.92
N VAL A 15 -1.58 -24.75 -4.70
CA VAL A 15 -1.75 -23.33 -5.00
C VAL A 15 -2.27 -22.65 -3.73
N LEU A 16 -1.37 -22.08 -2.95
CA LEU A 16 -1.70 -21.15 -1.86
C LEU A 16 -2.26 -19.86 -2.48
N CYS A 17 -3.58 -19.81 -2.70
CA CYS A 17 -4.28 -18.53 -2.83
C CYS A 17 -4.35 -17.89 -1.44
N ALA A 18 -3.25 -17.28 -1.01
CA ALA A 18 -3.23 -16.48 0.21
C ALA A 18 -3.92 -15.14 -0.06
N CYS A 19 -5.24 -15.09 0.10
CA CYS A 19 -5.97 -13.85 0.35
C CYS A 19 -5.83 -13.50 1.83
N SER A 20 -4.62 -13.14 2.25
CA SER A 20 -4.40 -12.62 3.59
C SER A 20 -3.41 -11.47 3.51
N GLY A 21 -3.96 -10.25 3.55
CA GLY A 21 -3.20 -9.13 4.06
C GLY A 21 -2.71 -9.49 5.46
N GLY A 22 -1.41 -9.30 5.71
CA GLY A 22 -0.77 -9.60 6.97
C GLY A 22 -1.48 -8.90 8.12
N GLY A 23 -2.28 -9.66 8.86
CA GLY A 23 -2.87 -9.28 10.13
C GLY A 23 -2.51 -10.37 11.10
N GLY A 24 -1.68 -10.04 12.10
CA GLY A 24 -1.17 -10.97 13.09
C GLY A 24 -2.27 -11.86 13.68
N GLU A 25 -1.90 -13.09 14.01
CA GLU A 25 -2.71 -14.06 14.76
C GLU A 25 -3.48 -13.36 15.88
N ARG A 26 -4.78 -13.10 15.67
CA ARG A 26 -5.66 -12.70 16.75
C ARG A 26 -6.24 -13.96 17.38
N GLN A 27 -5.64 -14.32 18.51
CA GLN A 27 -6.30 -15.04 19.59
C GLN A 27 -7.73 -14.47 19.71
N SER A 28 -8.72 -15.32 19.47
CA SER A 28 -10.14 -14.99 19.42
C SER A 28 -10.64 -14.54 20.78
N ASN A 29 -10.38 -13.28 21.14
CA ASN A 29 -11.00 -12.66 22.29
C ASN A 29 -12.38 -12.13 21.86
N ALA A 30 -13.45 -12.76 22.35
CA ALA A 30 -14.85 -12.57 21.96
C ALA A 30 -15.39 -11.13 22.11
N VAL A 31 -14.58 -10.20 22.64
CA VAL A 31 -14.92 -8.79 22.83
C VAL A 31 -14.79 -7.97 21.53
N TYR A 32 -14.08 -8.46 20.51
CA TYR A 32 -13.87 -7.77 19.22
C TYR A 32 -14.55 -8.43 18.01
N ALA A 33 -15.54 -9.29 18.23
CA ALA A 33 -16.21 -10.08 17.20
C ALA A 33 -17.04 -9.26 16.18
N GLY A 34 -17.13 -7.93 16.34
CA GLY A 34 -17.84 -7.03 15.43
C GLY A 34 -16.95 -6.21 14.50
N LEU A 35 -15.62 -6.38 14.55
CA LEU A 35 -14.70 -5.67 13.64
C LEU A 35 -14.62 -6.43 12.32
N SER A 36 -15.00 -5.78 11.22
CA SER A 36 -15.11 -6.33 9.86
C SER A 36 -14.14 -7.49 9.58
N SER A 37 -14.71 -8.71 9.59
CA SER A 37 -14.09 -9.97 9.17
C SER A 37 -13.36 -9.84 7.84
N GLN A 38 -12.37 -10.68 7.57
CA GLN A 38 -11.72 -10.81 6.24
C GLN A 38 -12.74 -10.76 5.08
N PRO A 39 -12.33 -10.33 3.86
CA PRO A 39 -13.24 -10.33 2.72
C PRO A 39 -13.86 -11.71 2.48
N GLU A 40 -15.14 -11.75 2.10
CA GLU A 40 -15.89 -13.00 1.92
C GLU A 40 -15.27 -13.92 0.86
N SER A 41 -14.66 -13.33 -0.16
CA SER A 41 -13.85 -14.05 -1.15
C SER A 41 -12.70 -13.20 -1.67
N CYS A 42 -11.88 -13.81 -2.52
CA CYS A 42 -10.79 -13.12 -3.23
C CYS A 42 -11.29 -12.22 -4.38
N SER A 43 -12.60 -12.13 -4.64
CA SER A 43 -13.11 -11.26 -5.69
C SER A 43 -12.82 -9.80 -5.38
N LEU A 44 -12.57 -8.98 -6.42
CA LEU A 44 -12.34 -7.55 -6.25
C LEU A 44 -13.54 -6.87 -5.56
N ALA A 45 -14.76 -7.29 -5.89
CA ALA A 45 -15.98 -6.75 -5.30
C ALA A 45 -16.06 -7.00 -3.79
N ASP A 46 -15.74 -8.21 -3.34
CA ASP A 46 -15.81 -8.56 -1.91
C ASP A 46 -14.69 -7.85 -1.12
N GLN A 47 -13.52 -7.69 -1.72
CA GLN A 47 -12.43 -6.90 -1.13
C GLN A 47 -12.80 -5.41 -1.01
N GLN A 48 -13.46 -4.84 -2.02
CA GLN A 48 -13.94 -3.45 -2.00
C GLN A 48 -15.07 -3.24 -0.98
N ALA A 49 -15.99 -4.19 -0.86
CA ALA A 49 -17.07 -4.17 0.14
C ALA A 49 -16.51 -4.28 1.56
N TRP A 50 -15.56 -5.19 1.77
CA TRP A 50 -14.82 -5.33 3.02
C TRP A 50 -14.14 -4.04 3.44
N LEU A 51 -13.38 -3.41 2.52
CA LEU A 51 -12.67 -2.16 2.81
C LEU A 51 -13.63 -1.05 3.21
N LEU A 52 -14.78 -0.93 2.53
CA LEU A 52 -15.81 0.04 2.90
C LEU A 52 -16.38 -0.23 4.29
N ALA A 53 -16.66 -1.49 4.64
CA ALA A 53 -17.13 -1.86 5.97
C ALA A 53 -16.10 -1.51 7.04
N TRP A 54 -14.83 -1.88 6.83
CA TRP A 54 -13.73 -1.54 7.73
C TRP A 54 -13.57 -0.03 7.93
N MET A 55 -13.64 0.75 6.85
CA MET A 55 -13.56 2.20 6.92
C MET A 55 -14.75 2.81 7.67
N LYS A 56 -15.96 2.25 7.56
CA LYS A 56 -17.11 2.73 8.35
C LYS A 56 -16.91 2.58 9.86
N ASP A 57 -16.11 1.61 10.29
CA ASP A 57 -15.84 1.35 11.70
C ASP A 57 -14.66 2.17 12.24
N TRP A 58 -13.61 2.36 11.43
CA TRP A 58 -12.31 2.87 11.91
C TRP A 58 -11.92 4.24 11.36
N TYR A 59 -12.51 4.67 10.25
CA TYR A 59 -12.13 5.92 9.61
C TYR A 59 -12.63 7.12 10.41
N PHE A 60 -11.74 8.07 10.70
CA PHE A 60 -12.12 9.27 11.46
C PHE A 60 -13.27 10.05 10.81
N TRP A 61 -13.31 10.13 9.49
CA TRP A 61 -14.36 10.81 8.71
C TRP A 61 -15.41 9.83 8.13
N TYR A 62 -15.72 8.73 8.84
CA TYR A 62 -16.65 7.71 8.35
C TYR A 62 -18.03 8.26 7.91
N GLN A 63 -18.51 9.33 8.56
CA GLN A 63 -19.79 9.98 8.24
C GLN A 63 -19.76 10.73 6.90
N ASP A 64 -18.57 11.12 6.44
CA ASP A 64 -18.37 11.89 5.21
C ASP A 64 -17.88 11.01 4.04
N ILE A 65 -17.88 9.68 4.21
CA ILE A 65 -17.66 8.76 3.09
C ILE A 65 -18.76 9.01 2.04
N PRO A 66 -18.42 9.25 0.76
CA PRO A 66 -19.43 9.48 -0.27
C PRO A 66 -20.47 8.36 -0.32
N SER A 67 -21.76 8.72 -0.35
CA SER A 67 -22.86 7.74 -0.41
C SER A 67 -22.86 6.92 -1.70
N SER A 68 -22.28 7.47 -2.77
CA SER A 68 -22.03 6.80 -4.04
C SER A 68 -20.56 7.00 -4.42
N PRO A 69 -19.63 6.19 -3.87
CA PRO A 69 -18.24 6.26 -4.28
C PRO A 69 -18.15 5.94 -5.78
N GLY A 70 -17.31 6.70 -6.50
CA GLY A 70 -17.16 6.51 -7.95
C GLY A 70 -16.76 5.08 -8.30
N ALA A 71 -17.36 4.54 -9.36
CA ALA A 71 -17.01 3.22 -9.85
C ALA A 71 -15.53 3.20 -10.28
N VAL A 72 -14.81 2.15 -9.87
CA VAL A 72 -13.45 1.90 -10.33
C VAL A 72 -13.51 1.17 -11.65
N ASP A 73 -12.67 1.56 -12.60
CA ASP A 73 -12.54 0.88 -13.89
C ASP A 73 -12.19 -0.60 -13.66
N PRO A 74 -13.00 -1.58 -14.11
CA PRO A 74 -12.73 -2.99 -13.91
C PRO A 74 -11.56 -3.50 -14.77
N GLN A 75 -11.08 -2.72 -15.74
CA GLN A 75 -9.99 -3.12 -16.66
C GLN A 75 -8.59 -2.84 -16.10
N ILE A 76 -8.47 -2.15 -14.96
CA ILE A 76 -7.15 -1.91 -14.35
C ILE A 76 -6.75 -3.08 -13.45
N GLU A 77 -5.43 -3.26 -13.32
CA GLU A 77 -4.85 -4.29 -12.45
C GLU A 77 -5.44 -4.24 -11.02
N PRO A 78 -5.75 -5.39 -10.39
CA PRO A 78 -6.50 -5.44 -9.12
C PRO A 78 -5.93 -4.57 -7.99
N ILE A 79 -4.60 -4.48 -7.88
CA ILE A 79 -3.93 -3.64 -6.87
C ILE A 79 -4.21 -2.15 -7.13
N ALA A 80 -4.16 -1.73 -8.40
CA ALA A 80 -4.51 -0.37 -8.78
C ALA A 80 -5.99 -0.09 -8.54
N ALA A 81 -6.86 -1.08 -8.81
CA ALA A 81 -8.29 -0.99 -8.55
C ALA A 81 -8.62 -0.81 -7.06
N MET A 82 -7.98 -1.58 -6.18
CA MET A 82 -8.15 -1.43 -4.74
C MET A 82 -7.67 -0.06 -4.23
N ARG A 83 -6.53 0.43 -4.73
CA ARG A 83 -6.02 1.78 -4.38
C ARG A 83 -6.95 2.88 -4.86
N ALA A 84 -7.50 2.75 -6.07
CA ALA A 84 -8.48 3.68 -6.62
C ALA A 84 -9.75 3.69 -5.77
N HIS A 85 -10.27 2.51 -5.41
CA HIS A 85 -11.44 2.36 -4.54
C HIS A 85 -11.22 3.04 -3.19
N PHE A 86 -10.11 2.73 -2.49
CA PHE A 86 -9.75 3.41 -1.25
C PHE A 86 -9.78 4.94 -1.39
N THR A 87 -9.18 5.45 -2.47
CA THR A 87 -9.14 6.89 -2.74
C THR A 87 -10.55 7.46 -2.92
N THR A 88 -11.50 6.75 -3.53
CA THR A 88 -12.88 7.26 -3.68
C THR A 88 -13.60 7.39 -2.33
N LEU A 89 -13.24 6.57 -1.35
CA LEU A 89 -13.82 6.57 0.00
C LEU A 89 -13.33 7.70 0.90
N LEU A 90 -12.16 8.29 0.60
CA LEU A 90 -11.58 9.35 1.43
C LEU A 90 -12.42 10.63 1.42
N PHE A 91 -12.44 11.31 2.57
CA PHE A 91 -13.07 12.61 2.74
C PHE A 91 -12.51 13.64 1.73
N LYS A 92 -13.42 14.23 0.95
CA LYS A 92 -13.08 15.12 -0.17
C LYS A 92 -12.83 16.58 0.23
N GLY A 93 -12.96 16.88 1.51
CA GLY A 93 -12.88 18.26 1.98
C GLY A 93 -14.20 19.01 1.81
N THR A 94 -14.24 20.18 2.40
CA THR A 94 -15.27 21.21 2.25
C THR A 94 -14.58 22.55 2.04
N GLN A 95 -15.34 23.63 1.91
CA GLN A 95 -14.77 24.97 1.84
C GLN A 95 -13.96 25.35 3.09
N VAL A 96 -14.26 24.74 4.25
CA VAL A 96 -13.65 25.08 5.54
C VAL A 96 -12.69 24.01 6.08
N ARG A 97 -12.68 22.81 5.48
CA ARG A 97 -11.86 21.68 5.91
C ARG A 97 -11.15 21.05 4.71
N PRO A 98 -9.82 20.94 4.69
CA PRO A 98 -9.12 20.31 3.58
C PRO A 98 -9.49 18.83 3.45
N ALA A 99 -9.32 18.28 2.24
CA ALA A 99 -9.44 16.85 1.98
C ALA A 99 -8.47 16.04 2.85
N ASP A 100 -8.79 14.77 3.08
CA ASP A 100 -7.90 13.87 3.81
C ASP A 100 -6.60 13.63 3.03
N ARG A 101 -5.47 13.83 3.73
CA ARG A 101 -4.10 13.67 3.24
C ARG A 101 -3.26 12.74 4.12
N TRP A 102 -3.88 12.12 5.12
CA TRP A 102 -3.19 11.33 6.16
C TRP A 102 -3.45 9.83 6.01
N SER A 103 -4.57 9.46 5.40
CA SER A 103 -4.91 8.06 5.14
C SER A 103 -4.31 7.61 3.81
N PHE A 104 -3.59 6.50 3.82
CA PHE A 104 -2.98 5.91 2.63
C PHE A 104 -3.05 4.38 2.67
N VAL A 105 -2.86 3.76 1.51
CA VAL A 105 -2.71 2.31 1.37
C VAL A 105 -1.32 1.99 0.88
N GLU A 106 -0.73 0.94 1.44
CA GLU A 106 0.58 0.42 1.09
C GLU A 106 0.49 -1.07 0.78
N ALA A 107 1.43 -1.59 0.00
CA ALA A 107 1.52 -3.01 -0.26
C ALA A 107 1.97 -3.76 1.01
N SER A 108 1.31 -4.88 1.33
CA SER A 108 1.56 -5.63 2.57
C SER A 108 3.01 -6.09 2.72
N ASP A 109 3.66 -6.45 1.60
CA ASP A 109 5.07 -6.84 1.56
C ASP A 109 5.99 -5.69 1.98
N ARG A 110 5.75 -4.47 1.49
CA ARG A 110 6.50 -3.28 1.89
C ARG A 110 6.28 -2.96 3.38
N TYR A 111 5.04 -3.06 3.85
CA TYR A 111 4.74 -2.86 5.28
C TYR A 111 5.51 -3.86 6.14
N GLN A 112 5.47 -5.15 5.80
CA GLN A 112 6.16 -6.20 6.53
C GLN A 112 7.68 -6.00 6.52
N GLN A 113 8.26 -5.74 5.35
CA GLN A 113 9.69 -5.43 5.21
C GLN A 113 10.11 -4.28 6.13
N TYR A 114 9.33 -3.19 6.15
CA TYR A 114 9.71 -2.02 6.93
C TYR A 114 9.49 -2.21 8.44
N TYR A 115 8.32 -2.68 8.85
CA TYR A 115 7.92 -2.71 10.26
C TYR A 115 8.30 -4.00 11.00
N GLU A 116 8.37 -5.14 10.30
CA GLU A 116 8.72 -6.42 10.93
C GLU A 116 10.20 -6.78 10.69
N GLU A 117 10.68 -6.59 9.47
CA GLU A 117 12.04 -7.02 9.08
C GLU A 117 13.08 -5.91 9.23
N GLY A 118 12.66 -4.65 9.42
CA GLY A 118 13.54 -3.49 9.48
C GLY A 118 14.29 -3.21 8.16
N ILE A 119 13.78 -3.73 7.04
CA ILE A 119 14.34 -3.56 5.71
C ILE A 119 13.77 -2.28 5.09
N ASN A 120 14.66 -1.37 4.69
CA ASN A 120 14.32 -0.19 3.92
C ASN A 120 15.03 -0.23 2.56
N ILE A 121 14.26 -0.39 1.48
CA ILE A 121 14.78 -0.42 0.11
C ILE A 121 14.69 1.00 -0.47
N GLY A 122 15.83 1.67 -0.55
CA GLY A 122 15.92 3.02 -1.13
C GLY A 122 17.36 3.37 -1.55
N PHE A 123 17.55 4.61 -2.00
CA PHE A 123 18.88 5.11 -2.36
C PHE A 123 19.73 5.52 -1.15
N GLY A 124 19.19 5.41 0.07
CA GLY A 124 19.81 5.82 1.33
C GLY A 124 20.10 7.32 1.40
N LEU A 125 19.12 8.13 1.00
CA LEU A 125 19.11 9.58 1.16
C LEU A 125 17.70 10.05 1.57
N SER A 126 17.62 11.15 2.31
CA SER A 126 16.36 11.83 2.61
C SER A 126 16.36 13.25 2.05
N VAL A 127 15.19 13.72 1.62
CA VAL A 127 15.01 15.04 0.99
C VAL A 127 14.02 15.92 1.73
N ALA A 128 14.13 17.22 1.45
CA ALA A 128 13.26 18.27 1.89
C ALA A 128 12.21 18.61 0.85
N GLY A 129 11.07 17.93 0.90
CA GLY A 129 9.93 18.25 0.05
C GLY A 129 8.63 17.94 0.75
N GLN A 130 7.66 18.83 0.59
CA GLN A 130 6.25 18.57 0.83
C GLN A 130 5.51 18.88 -0.48
N PRO A 131 4.39 18.22 -0.79
CA PRO A 131 3.57 18.62 -1.92
C PRO A 131 3.28 20.13 -1.83
N ASP A 132 3.48 20.84 -2.93
CA ASP A 132 3.31 22.30 -3.07
C ASP A 132 4.30 23.19 -2.29
N ASP A 133 5.43 22.64 -1.82
CA ASP A 133 6.51 23.45 -1.23
C ASP A 133 7.23 24.27 -2.33
N PRO A 134 7.25 25.62 -2.26
CA PRO A 134 7.99 26.44 -3.22
C PRO A 134 9.51 26.30 -3.09
N LEU A 135 10.01 25.67 -2.03
CA LEU A 135 11.43 25.49 -1.78
C LEU A 135 12.02 24.34 -2.60
N PRO A 136 13.31 24.42 -2.99
CA PRO A 136 13.96 23.34 -3.72
C PRO A 136 14.05 22.06 -2.88
N LEU A 137 13.90 20.91 -3.56
CA LEU A 137 14.01 19.57 -2.98
C LEU A 137 15.47 19.29 -2.56
N ARG A 138 15.83 19.67 -1.33
CA ARG A 138 17.20 19.58 -0.81
C ARG A 138 17.48 18.26 -0.10
N VAL A 139 18.65 17.69 -0.32
CA VAL A 139 19.12 16.51 0.43
C VAL A 139 19.39 16.88 1.88
N ARG A 140 18.68 16.23 2.81
CA ARG A 140 18.77 16.44 4.27
C ARG A 140 19.76 15.49 4.93
N TRP A 141 19.83 14.26 4.43
CA TRP A 141 20.70 13.21 4.96
C TRP A 141 21.12 12.27 3.83
N VAL A 142 22.33 11.72 3.94
CA VAL A 142 22.86 10.67 3.06
C VAL A 142 23.52 9.63 3.93
N GLU A 143 23.13 8.38 3.78
CA GLU A 143 23.77 7.25 4.42
C GLU A 143 25.14 6.98 3.74
N PRO A 144 26.26 6.93 4.48
CA PRO A 144 27.59 6.90 3.87
C PRO A 144 27.86 5.75 2.88
N MET A 145 27.26 4.57 3.11
CA MET A 145 27.48 3.37 2.29
C MET A 145 26.28 3.04 1.38
N SER A 146 25.33 3.96 1.24
CA SER A 146 24.20 3.76 0.34
C SER A 146 24.56 4.02 -1.12
N ALA A 147 23.66 3.67 -2.03
CA ALA A 147 23.82 4.00 -3.44
C ALA A 147 24.05 5.51 -3.66
N ALA A 148 23.36 6.37 -2.90
CA ALA A 148 23.55 7.82 -2.96
C ALA A 148 24.91 8.27 -2.40
N GLY A 149 25.34 7.70 -1.26
CA GLY A 149 26.63 8.00 -0.65
C GLY A 149 27.80 7.61 -1.57
N LEU A 150 27.73 6.41 -2.16
CA LEU A 150 28.72 5.91 -3.11
C LEU A 150 28.72 6.69 -4.44
N ALA A 151 27.57 7.24 -4.84
CA ALA A 151 27.46 8.16 -5.98
C ALA A 151 27.98 9.59 -5.67
N GLY A 152 28.38 9.86 -4.42
CA GLY A 152 28.95 11.14 -4.01
C GLY A 152 27.92 12.25 -3.74
N ILE A 153 26.63 11.91 -3.62
CA ILE A 153 25.57 12.85 -3.23
C ILE A 153 25.83 13.32 -1.79
N LYS A 154 25.65 14.62 -1.54
CA LYS A 154 25.92 15.25 -0.25
C LYS A 154 24.68 15.93 0.31
N ARG A 155 24.64 16.04 1.63
CA ARG A 155 23.69 16.91 2.32
C ARG A 155 23.82 18.34 1.79
N GLY A 156 22.70 18.95 1.42
CA GLY A 156 22.64 20.29 0.86
C GLY A 156 22.48 20.32 -0.67
N ASP A 157 22.77 19.20 -1.36
CA ASP A 157 22.52 19.08 -2.79
C ASP A 157 21.03 19.29 -3.11
N ILE A 158 20.76 19.81 -4.31
CA ILE A 158 19.41 20.07 -4.78
C ILE A 158 19.06 19.04 -5.85
N VAL A 159 17.97 18.32 -5.66
CA VAL A 159 17.40 17.46 -6.70
C VAL A 159 16.67 18.34 -7.70
N VAL A 160 17.20 18.43 -8.93
CA VAL A 160 16.63 19.28 -10.00
C VAL A 160 15.61 18.50 -10.83
N SER A 161 15.91 17.25 -11.16
CA SER A 161 15.04 16.36 -11.92
C SER A 161 15.39 14.89 -11.66
N ILE A 162 14.45 14.00 -11.93
CA ILE A 162 14.68 12.55 -11.97
C ILE A 162 14.13 12.04 -13.30
N GLN A 163 14.98 11.34 -14.06
CA GLN A 163 14.63 10.81 -15.40
C GLN A 163 13.98 11.85 -16.32
N GLY A 164 14.48 13.10 -16.28
CA GLY A 164 13.97 14.20 -17.09
C GLY A 164 12.70 14.88 -16.57
N LYS A 165 12.03 14.34 -15.54
CA LYS A 165 10.89 15.01 -14.88
C LYS A 165 11.41 16.02 -13.84
N PRO A 166 11.12 17.33 -13.95
CA PRO A 166 11.59 18.32 -12.98
C PRO A 166 11.02 18.07 -11.57
N ALA A 167 11.84 18.29 -10.55
CA ALA A 167 11.47 18.08 -9.15
C ALA A 167 10.48 19.13 -8.61
N LYS A 168 10.32 20.27 -9.29
CA LYS A 168 9.34 21.32 -8.90
C LYS A 168 7.86 20.92 -8.98
N TYR A 169 7.58 19.69 -9.40
CA TYR A 169 6.22 19.17 -9.64
C TYR A 169 5.88 18.01 -8.68
N TRP A 170 6.63 17.86 -7.60
CA TRP A 170 6.65 16.68 -6.74
C TRP A 170 6.24 17.05 -5.32
#